data_AF-A0A6I3CC76-F1
#
_entry.id   AF-A0A6I3CC76-F1
#
_cell.length_a   1.000
_cell.length_b   1.000
_cell.length_c   1.000
_cell.angle_alpha   90.00
_cell.angle_beta   90.00
_cell.angle_gamma   90.00
#
_symmetry.space_group_name_H-M   'P 1'
#
loop_
_entity.id
_entity.type
_entity.pdbx_description
1 polymer ?
#
loop_
_entity_poly.entity_id
_entity_poly.type
_entity_poly.pdbx_seq_one_letter_code
_entity_poly.pdbx_strand_id
1 'polypeptide(L)'
;EASTYPVAVTIAPTERVANLEALSDTARDELAAMLVDVFTRLDSLYEQPLPYMMWLMQSPSGGGEWSDAWFHIEIVSPWRAAGVPRFIAAAEVAGGEFFNPVIPEVLAEQLRALG
;
A
#
# COMPACT_ATOMS: atom_id res chain seq x y z
N GLU A 1 1.16 -7.23 9.53
CA GLU A 1 2.54 -7.73 9.32
C GLU A 1 3.29 -6.76 8.42
N ALA A 2 4.61 -6.83 8.36
CA ALA A 2 5.38 -5.98 7.45
C ALA A 2 5.23 -6.45 6.00
N SER A 3 5.18 -5.52 5.05
CA SER A 3 4.99 -5.88 3.64
C SER A 3 6.19 -6.65 3.09
N THR A 4 5.89 -7.64 2.25
CA THR A 4 6.89 -8.36 1.46
C THR A 4 7.37 -7.52 0.26
N TYR A 5 6.69 -6.42 -0.08
CA TYR A 5 7.14 -5.51 -1.12
C TYR A 5 8.11 -4.46 -0.58
N PRO A 6 9.18 -4.12 -1.33
CA PRO A 6 10.18 -3.15 -0.85
C PRO A 6 9.61 -1.78 -0.51
N VAL A 7 8.76 -1.24 -1.39
CA VAL A 7 7.99 -0.02 -1.11
C VAL A 7 6.54 -0.43 -1.00
N ALA A 8 5.94 -0.17 0.16
CA ALA A 8 4.55 -0.48 0.44
C ALA A 8 3.91 0.61 1.30
N VAL A 9 2.73 1.05 0.90
CA VAL A 9 1.89 1.99 1.64
C VAL A 9 0.49 1.37 1.75
N THR A 10 -0.05 1.38 2.96
CA THR A 10 -1.44 0.98 3.22
C THR A 10 -2.22 2.21 3.65
N ILE A 11 -3.32 2.48 2.96
CA ILE A 11 -4.28 3.54 3.32
C ILE A 11 -5.52 2.87 3.88
N ALA A 12 -5.91 3.23 5.10
CA ALA A 12 -7.10 2.72 5.75
C ALA A 12 -7.89 3.88 6.40
N PRO A 13 -9.23 3.84 6.41
CA PRO A 13 -10.03 4.84 7.10
C PRO A 13 -9.85 4.70 8.62
N THR A 14 -9.84 5.81 9.34
CA THR A 14 -9.74 5.81 10.81
C THR A 14 -10.94 5.12 11.45
N GLU A 15 -12.14 5.35 10.90
CA GLU A 15 -13.32 4.58 11.24
C GLU A 15 -13.37 3.29 10.42
N ARG A 16 -13.58 2.17 11.10
CA ARG A 16 -13.62 0.87 10.45
C ARG A 16 -14.92 0.71 9.65
N VAL A 17 -14.78 0.71 8.32
CA VAL A 17 -15.86 0.37 7.39
C VAL A 17 -15.50 -0.87 6.58
N ALA A 18 -16.51 -1.60 6.13
CA ALA A 18 -16.32 -2.88 5.46
C ALA A 18 -15.86 -2.76 3.99
N ASN A 19 -16.25 -1.68 3.31
CA ASN A 19 -16.02 -1.47 1.88
C ASN A 19 -16.02 0.02 1.51
N LEU A 20 -15.63 0.33 0.28
CA LEU A 20 -15.53 1.69 -0.23
C LEU A 20 -16.90 2.42 -0.22
N GLU A 21 -17.99 1.71 -0.48
CA GLU A 21 -19.34 2.28 -0.52
C GLU A 21 -19.80 2.76 0.85
N ALA A 22 -19.34 2.13 1.93
CA ALA A 22 -19.66 2.50 3.30
C ALA A 22 -18.91 3.74 3.81
N LEU A 23 -17.97 4.31 3.03
CA LEU A 23 -17.37 5.61 3.35
C LEU A 23 -18.39 6.74 3.16
N SER A 24 -18.38 7.70 4.08
CA SER A 24 -19.10 8.96 3.93
C SER A 24 -18.52 9.79 2.78
N ASP A 25 -19.27 10.76 2.27
CA ASP A 25 -18.78 11.65 1.20
C ASP A 25 -17.52 12.41 1.63
N THR A 26 -17.47 12.89 2.88
CA THR A 26 -16.26 13.53 3.45
C THR A 26 -15.07 12.57 3.47
N ALA A 27 -15.26 11.32 3.92
CA ALA A 27 -14.18 10.34 3.95
C ALA A 27 -13.70 9.95 2.54
N ARG A 28 -14.57 10.02 1.52
CA ARG A 28 -14.19 9.81 0.11
C ARG A 28 -13.36 10.97 -0.43
N ASP A 29 -13.71 12.20 -0.08
CA ASP A 29 -12.91 13.39 -0.44
C ASP A 29 -11.52 13.36 0.23
N GLU A 30 -11.47 12.99 1.51
CA GLU A 30 -10.21 12.81 2.25
C GLU A 30 -9.36 11.69 1.64
N LEU A 31 -9.98 10.56 1.27
CA LEU A 31 -9.31 9.47 0.58
C LEU A 31 -8.72 9.93 -0.76
N ALA A 32 -9.47 10.71 -1.55
CA ALA A 32 -8.97 11.24 -2.82
C ALA A 32 -7.76 12.16 -2.61
N ALA A 33 -7.81 13.06 -1.63
CA ALA A 33 -6.68 13.91 -1.27
C ALA A 33 -5.46 13.09 -0.82
N MET A 34 -5.68 12.04 -0.04
CA MET A 34 -4.62 11.15 0.45
C MET A 34 -3.96 10.36 -0.67
N LEU A 35 -4.73 9.87 -1.64
CA LEU A 35 -4.19 9.20 -2.82
C LEU A 35 -3.29 10.14 -3.64
N VAL A 36 -3.70 11.39 -3.83
CA VAL A 36 -2.88 12.40 -4.53
C VAL A 36 -1.56 12.65 -3.79
N ASP A 37 -1.61 12.84 -2.46
CA ASP A 37 -0.40 13.04 -1.64
C ASP A 37 0.54 11.83 -1.71
N VAL A 38 -0.01 10.62 -1.55
CA VAL A 38 0.77 9.37 -1.60
C VAL A 38 1.41 9.17 -2.97
N PHE A 39 0.67 9.32 -4.06
CA PHE A 39 1.25 9.17 -5.41
C PHE A 39 2.32 10.23 -5.69
N THR A 40 2.11 11.47 -5.24
CA THR A 40 3.10 12.54 -5.37
C THR A 40 4.41 12.19 -4.64
N ARG A 41 4.31 11.68 -3.41
CA ARG A 41 5.49 11.24 -2.62
C ARG A 41 6.18 10.04 -3.25
N LEU A 42 5.42 9.08 -3.78
CA LEU A 42 5.96 7.89 -4.45
C LEU A 42 6.71 8.24 -5.74
N ASP A 43 6.16 9.14 -6.57
CA ASP A 43 6.83 9.62 -7.79
C ASP A 43 8.10 10.44 -7.49
N SER A 44 8.17 11.03 -6.29
CA SER A 44 9.34 11.80 -5.84
C SER A 44 10.41 10.93 -5.17
N LEU A 45 10.07 9.72 -4.70
CA LEU A 45 10.92 8.86 -3.87
C LEU A 45 12.30 8.57 -4.48
N TYR A 46 12.35 8.44 -5.81
CA TYR A 46 13.57 8.13 -6.54
C TYR A 46 13.87 9.14 -7.66
N GLU A 47 13.32 10.35 -7.55
CA GLU A 47 13.43 11.41 -8.56
C GLU A 47 13.01 10.95 -9.97
N GLN A 48 12.13 9.95 -10.03
CA GLN A 48 11.56 9.39 -11.25
C GLN A 48 10.26 8.65 -10.91
N PRO A 49 9.30 8.56 -11.85
CA PRO A 49 8.05 7.85 -11.62
C PRO A 49 8.27 6.42 -11.13
N LEU A 50 7.66 6.10 -10.00
CA LEU A 50 7.78 4.78 -9.39
C LEU A 50 6.77 3.83 -10.05
N PRO A 51 7.16 2.66 -10.60
CA PRO A 51 6.18 1.69 -11.04
C PRO A 51 5.47 1.10 -9.81
N TYR A 52 4.15 1.13 -9.79
CA TYR A 52 3.37 0.58 -8.69
C TYR A 52 2.21 -0.29 -9.16
N MET A 53 1.74 -1.12 -8.24
CA MET A 53 0.50 -1.86 -8.31
C MET A 53 -0.38 -1.42 -7.13
N MET A 54 -1.69 -1.42 -7.33
CA MET A 54 -2.65 -1.03 -6.31
C MET A 54 -3.85 -1.98 -6.33
N TRP A 55 -4.34 -2.35 -5.15
CA TRP A 55 -5.59 -3.09 -5.01
C TRP A 55 -6.38 -2.63 -3.79
N LEU A 56 -7.70 -2.85 -3.84
CA LEU A 56 -8.64 -2.52 -2.77
C LEU A 56 -9.02 -3.80 -2.04
N MET A 57 -8.76 -3.83 -0.74
CA MET A 57 -9.14 -4.92 0.15
C MET A 57 -10.43 -4.52 0.86
N GLN A 58 -11.51 -5.26 0.64
CA GLN A 58 -12.83 -4.96 1.18
C GLN A 58 -13.66 -6.23 1.39
N SER A 59 -14.78 -6.10 2.10
CA SER A 59 -15.73 -7.20 2.30
C SER A 59 -16.22 -7.77 0.96
N PRO A 60 -16.36 -9.10 0.84
CA PRO A 60 -17.02 -9.72 -0.31
C PRO A 60 -18.44 -9.18 -0.53
N SER A 61 -18.85 -9.05 -1.79
CA SER A 61 -20.17 -8.50 -2.18
C SER A 61 -21.37 -9.46 -1.98
N GLY A 62 -21.12 -10.71 -1.58
CA GLY A 62 -22.12 -11.79 -1.55
C GLY A 62 -23.14 -11.77 -0.40
N GLY A 63 -23.37 -10.64 0.27
CA GLY A 63 -24.45 -10.49 1.26
C GLY A 63 -24.23 -11.22 2.60
N GLY A 64 -23.02 -11.71 2.88
CA GLY A 64 -22.65 -12.27 4.19
C GLY A 64 -22.32 -11.19 5.22
N GLU A 65 -22.38 -11.53 6.51
CA GLU A 65 -21.84 -10.68 7.56
C GLU A 65 -20.31 -10.85 7.65
N TRP A 66 -19.59 -9.75 7.44
CA TRP A 66 -18.14 -9.71 7.50
C TRP A 66 -17.72 -8.75 8.60
N SER A 67 -18.04 -9.07 9.85
CA SER A 67 -17.69 -8.25 11.02
C SER A 67 -16.19 -8.00 11.10
N ASP A 68 -15.37 -8.94 10.62
CA ASP A 68 -13.91 -8.85 10.56
C ASP A 68 -13.35 -8.01 9.40
N ALA A 69 -14.19 -7.53 8.48
CA ALA A 69 -13.74 -6.71 7.36
C ALA A 69 -13.34 -5.30 7.80
N TRP A 70 -12.26 -4.81 7.20
CA TRP A 70 -11.85 -3.41 7.24
C TRP A 70 -11.26 -3.03 5.89
N PHE A 71 -11.95 -2.09 5.23
CA PHE A 71 -11.52 -1.53 3.97
C PHE A 71 -10.12 -0.92 4.09
N HIS A 72 -9.24 -1.26 3.15
CA HIS A 72 -7.95 -0.59 2.97
C HIS A 72 -7.47 -0.73 1.53
N ILE A 73 -6.56 0.16 1.14
CA ILE A 73 -5.87 0.13 -0.14
C ILE A 73 -4.42 -0.21 0.12
N GLU A 74 -3.87 -1.14 -0.63
CA GLU A 74 -2.43 -1.42 -0.65
C GLU A 74 -1.84 -0.91 -1.95
N ILE A 75 -0.78 -0.11 -1.84
CA ILE A 75 0.01 0.42 -2.95
C ILE A 75 1.43 -0.11 -2.77
N VAL A 76 1.93 -0.83 -3.77
CA VAL A 76 3.25 -1.47 -3.67
C VAL A 76 4.07 -1.26 -4.93
N SER A 77 5.40 -1.20 -4.77
CA SER A 77 6.34 -1.21 -5.89
C SER A 77 7.27 -2.41 -5.81
N PRO A 78 7.64 -3.03 -6.95
CA PRO A 78 8.70 -4.04 -6.96
C PRO A 78 10.09 -3.43 -6.75
N TRP A 79 10.26 -2.11 -6.83
CA TRP A 79 11.57 -1.48 -6.72
C TRP A 79 12.06 -1.37 -5.29
N ARG A 80 13.25 -1.90 -5.02
CA ARG A 80 13.96 -1.72 -3.74
C ARG A 80 14.89 -0.50 -3.72
N ALA A 81 15.16 0.07 -4.88
CA ALA A 81 15.92 1.29 -5.11
C ALA A 81 15.57 1.83 -6.51
N ALA A 82 16.01 3.04 -6.83
CA ALA A 82 15.85 3.67 -8.15
C ALA A 82 16.22 2.72 -9.30
N GLY A 83 15.23 2.26 -10.09
CA GLY A 83 15.43 1.37 -11.22
C GLY A 83 15.77 -0.09 -10.88
N VAL A 84 15.76 -0.49 -9.60
CA VAL A 84 16.21 -1.83 -9.16
C VAL A 84 15.03 -2.66 -8.67
N PRO A 85 14.46 -3.55 -9.50
CA PRO A 85 13.41 -4.46 -9.05
C PRO A 85 13.96 -5.51 -8.07
N ARG A 86 13.15 -5.84 -7.07
CA ARG A 86 13.31 -7.06 -6.27
C ARG A 86 12.68 -8.22 -7.04
N PHE A 87 13.42 -9.30 -7.18
CA PHE A 87 12.91 -10.55 -7.74
C PHE A 87 12.44 -11.48 -6.62
N ILE A 88 11.30 -12.12 -6.85
CA ILE A 88 10.82 -13.26 -6.07
C ILE A 88 11.50 -14.50 -6.65
N ALA A 89 12.28 -15.22 -5.84
CA ALA A 89 13.15 -16.29 -6.32
C ALA A 89 12.90 -17.59 -5.55
N ALA A 90 13.83 -18.53 -5.63
CA ALA A 90 13.64 -19.90 -5.14
C ALA A 90 13.26 -19.96 -3.64
N ALA A 91 13.82 -19.09 -2.80
CA ALA A 91 13.50 -19.09 -1.37
C ALA A 91 12.04 -18.67 -1.11
N GLU A 92 11.59 -17.59 -1.76
CA GLU A 92 10.19 -17.16 -1.68
C GLU A 92 9.23 -18.18 -2.30
N VAL A 93 9.55 -18.68 -3.50
CA VAL A 93 8.66 -19.57 -4.28
C VAL A 93 8.53 -20.94 -3.63
N ALA A 94 9.64 -21.53 -3.17
CA ALA A 94 9.62 -22.88 -2.61
C ALA A 94 9.37 -22.91 -1.10
N GLY A 95 9.83 -21.88 -0.38
CA GLY A 95 9.82 -21.84 1.08
C GLY A 95 8.77 -20.92 1.69
N GLY A 96 8.16 -20.01 0.92
CA GLY A 96 7.25 -18.99 1.46
C GLY A 96 7.96 -17.96 2.35
N GLU A 97 9.29 -17.90 2.31
CA GLU A 97 10.11 -17.01 3.14
C GLU A 97 10.49 -15.77 2.33
N PHE A 98 10.15 -14.58 2.84
CA PHE A 98 10.31 -13.31 2.11
C PHE A 98 11.35 -12.39 2.76
N PHE A 99 12.38 -12.06 1.99
CA PHE A 99 13.45 -11.14 2.42
C PHE A 99 13.25 -9.71 1.90
N ASN A 100 12.73 -8.81 2.73
CA ASN A 100 12.66 -7.40 2.37
C ASN A 100 13.90 -6.64 2.88
N PRO A 101 14.77 -6.12 2.00
CA PRO A 101 15.95 -5.36 2.43
C PRO A 101 15.62 -3.91 2.84
N VAL A 102 14.38 -3.44 2.60
CA VAL A 102 13.94 -2.11 2.96
C VAL A 102 13.33 -2.14 4.37
N ILE A 103 13.81 -1.26 5.24
CA ILE A 103 13.31 -1.08 6.60
C ILE A 103 12.05 -0.20 6.54
N PRO A 104 10.87 -0.67 6.99
CA PRO A 104 9.62 0.08 6.88
C PRO A 104 9.68 1.47 7.53
N GLU A 105 10.35 1.59 8.68
CA GLU A 105 10.47 2.85 9.42
C GLU A 105 11.28 3.89 8.63
N VAL A 106 12.35 3.46 7.97
CA VAL A 106 13.20 4.31 7.13
C VAL A 106 12.44 4.75 5.88
N LEU A 107 11.73 3.83 5.23
CA LEU A 107 10.88 4.17 4.09
C LEU A 107 9.81 5.19 4.48
N ALA A 108 9.15 4.98 5.62
CA ALA A 108 8.11 5.88 6.10
C ALA A 108 8.69 7.27 6.42
N GLU A 109 9.91 7.36 6.97
CA GLU A 109 10.61 8.62 7.19
C GLU A 109 10.95 9.33 5.88
N GLN A 110 11.46 8.61 4.88
CA GLN A 110 11.73 9.13 3.54
C GLN A 110 10.46 9.69 2.89
N LEU A 111 9.36 8.95 2.90
CA LEU A 111 8.09 9.40 2.33
C LEU A 111 7.56 10.65 3.04
N ARG A 112 7.67 10.73 4.38
CA ARG A 112 7.29 11.93 5.14
C ARG A 112 8.15 13.15 4.80
N ALA A 113 9.43 12.95 4.48
CA ALA A 113 10.32 14.05 4.11
C ALA A 113 10.04 14.64 2.71
N LEU A 114 9.30 13.93 1.85
CA LEU A 114 9.01 14.32 0.46
C LEU A 114 7.75 15.17 0.30
N GLY A 115 7.14 15.62 1.40
CA GLY A 115 5.98 16.50 1.37
C GLY A 115 5.70 17.16 2.70
#